data_AF-A0A957Z0Q7-F1
#
_entry.id   AF-A0A957Z0Q7-F1
#
_cell.length_a   1.000
_cell.length_b   1.000
_cell.length_c   1.000
_cell.angle_alpha   90.00
_cell.angle_beta   90.00
_cell.angle_gamma   90.00
#
_symmetry.space_group_name_H-M   'P 1'
#
loop_
_entity.id
_entity.type
_entity.pdbx_description
1 polymer ?
#
loop_
_entity_poly.entity_id
_entity_poly.type
_entity_poly.pdbx_seq_one_letter_code
_entity_poly.pdbx_strand_id
1 'polypeptide(L)'
;MAYLHTVRASKAGHYTLLVLIVTAGFLLRTWNINFDRGIGSHPDERSTACFYATTLRLPTSWEEFRDPKQSPLNPLWNVERQERRGFTYGHFPLYVGTAMGELFHGLAPVAERMGASPETVALMARANNSCDAIAVAGRLTIALFDTMTILLLYWLGRRLYGRGAGLLVAAFY
;
A
#
# COMPACT_ATOMS: atom_id res chain seq x y z
N MET A 1 26.69 19.55 -34.50
CA MET A 1 26.79 18.35 -33.61
C MET A 1 26.74 18.69 -32.11
N ALA A 2 27.46 19.70 -31.61
CA ALA A 2 27.52 20.01 -30.16
C ALA A 2 26.17 20.33 -29.48
N TYR A 3 25.24 21.02 -30.15
CA TYR A 3 23.92 21.39 -29.60
C TYR A 3 23.00 20.19 -29.32
N LEU A 4 23.11 19.13 -30.14
CA LEU A 4 22.32 17.91 -29.94
C LEU A 4 22.81 17.10 -28.73
N HIS A 5 24.12 17.16 -28.42
CA HIS A 5 24.69 16.49 -27.26
C HIS A 5 24.27 17.15 -25.94
N THR A 6 24.23 18.48 -25.86
CA THR A 6 23.83 19.20 -24.64
C THR A 6 22.34 19.02 -24.31
N VAL A 7 21.44 19.05 -25.30
CA VAL A 7 20.00 18.80 -25.10
C VAL A 7 19.73 17.34 -24.66
N ARG A 8 20.51 16.39 -25.16
CA ARG A 8 20.38 14.97 -24.79
C ARG A 8 20.90 14.70 -23.37
N ALA A 9 22.02 15.33 -22.99
CA ALA A 9 22.56 15.28 -21.62
C ALA A 9 21.62 15.91 -20.59
N SER A 10 21.00 17.05 -20.93
CA SER A 10 19.97 17.72 -20.11
C SER A 10 18.76 16.83 -19.83
N LYS A 11 18.26 16.12 -20.86
CA LYS A 11 17.13 15.18 -20.71
C LYS A 11 17.53 13.96 -19.87
N ALA A 12 18.73 13.41 -20.07
CA ALA A 12 19.22 12.28 -19.29
C ALA A 12 19.33 12.65 -17.80
N GLY A 13 19.96 13.78 -17.47
CA GLY A 13 20.08 14.25 -16.09
C GLY A 13 18.73 14.48 -15.41
N HIS A 14 17.74 15.00 -16.15
CA HIS A 14 16.38 15.18 -15.66
C HIS A 14 15.75 13.86 -15.20
N TYR A 15 15.78 12.82 -16.05
CA TYR A 15 15.17 11.53 -15.72
C TYR A 15 15.94 10.80 -14.63
N THR A 16 17.27 10.91 -14.61
CA THR A 16 18.09 10.40 -13.50
C THR A 16 17.66 11.01 -12.18
N LEU A 17 17.49 12.34 -12.11
CA LEU A 17 17.05 13.01 -10.89
C LEU A 17 15.64 12.57 -10.46
N LEU A 18 14.70 12.43 -11.40
CA LEU A 18 13.37 11.90 -11.09
C LEU A 18 13.45 10.49 -10.50
N VAL A 19 14.25 9.60 -11.10
CA VAL A 19 14.45 8.23 -10.59
C VAL A 19 15.04 8.26 -9.18
N LEU A 20 16.01 9.13 -8.91
CA LEU A 20 16.57 9.29 -7.57
C LEU A 20 15.53 9.76 -6.56
N ILE A 21 14.68 10.73 -6.91
CA ILE A 21 13.60 11.23 -6.04
C ILE A 21 12.61 10.10 -5.73
N VAL A 22 12.13 9.39 -6.76
CA VAL A 22 11.16 8.30 -6.58
C VAL A 22 11.74 7.16 -5.75
N THR A 23 13.00 6.79 -6.03
CA THR A 23 13.70 5.72 -5.29
C THR A 23 13.92 6.12 -3.84
N ALA A 24 14.40 7.34 -3.59
CA ALA A 24 14.56 7.86 -2.23
C ALA A 24 13.22 7.92 -1.48
N GLY A 25 12.17 8.40 -2.14
CA GLY A 25 10.83 8.47 -1.58
C GLY A 25 10.28 7.09 -1.18
N PHE A 26 10.50 6.06 -2.00
CA PHE A 26 10.11 4.69 -1.69
C PHE A 26 10.96 4.09 -0.55
N LEU A 27 12.28 4.23 -0.62
CA LEU A 27 13.20 3.68 0.39
C LEU A 27 12.94 4.29 1.77
N LEU A 28 12.72 5.60 1.86
CA LEU A 28 12.41 6.26 3.12
C LEU A 28 11.06 5.82 3.70
N ARG A 29 10.03 5.63 2.86
CA ARG A 29 8.69 5.18 3.31
C ARG A 29 8.66 3.72 3.74
N THR A 30 9.54 2.90 3.19
CA THR A 30 9.66 1.48 3.54
C THR A 30 10.75 1.21 4.57
N TRP A 31 11.53 2.22 4.94
CA TRP A 31 12.53 2.12 6.00
C TRP A 31 11.84 1.74 7.31
N ASN A 32 12.21 0.59 7.87
CA ASN A 32 11.63 0.07 9.10
C ASN A 32 10.09 -0.03 9.05
N ILE A 33 9.56 -0.58 7.95
CA ILE A 33 8.10 -0.70 7.72
C ILE A 33 7.33 -1.40 8.86
N ASN A 34 7.99 -2.31 9.60
CA ASN A 34 7.46 -2.96 10.79
C ASN A 34 7.91 -2.24 12.09
N PHE A 35 7.81 -0.91 12.13
CA PHE A 35 8.37 -0.08 13.20
C PHE A 35 7.81 -0.39 14.59
N ASP A 36 6.55 -0.81 14.68
CA ASP A 36 5.85 -1.13 15.92
C ASP A 36 6.00 -2.60 16.33
N ARG A 37 6.69 -3.42 15.53
CA ARG A 37 6.99 -4.83 15.81
C ARG A 37 5.75 -5.66 16.16
N GLY A 38 4.61 -5.36 15.54
CA GLY A 38 3.34 -6.07 15.74
C GLY A 38 2.57 -5.69 17.02
N ILE A 39 2.98 -4.65 17.74
CA ILE A 39 2.26 -4.17 18.94
C ILE A 39 0.92 -3.50 18.55
N GLY A 40 0.81 -2.92 17.35
CA GLY A 40 -0.36 -2.15 16.95
C GLY A 40 -0.51 -0.89 17.79
N SER A 41 0.57 -0.11 17.91
CA SER A 41 0.61 1.09 18.76
C SER A 41 -0.30 2.21 18.25
N HIS A 42 -0.53 2.29 16.94
CA HIS A 42 -1.45 3.25 16.35
C HIS A 42 -2.90 2.76 16.48
N PRO A 43 -3.79 3.45 17.21
CA PRO A 43 -5.12 2.96 17.53
C PRO A 43 -5.99 2.74 16.28
N ASP A 44 -5.91 3.63 15.30
CA ASP A 44 -6.72 3.55 14.07
C ASP A 44 -6.28 2.43 13.13
N GLU A 45 -4.97 2.21 12.98
CA GLU A 45 -4.41 1.10 12.21
C GLU A 45 -4.77 -0.22 12.89
N ARG A 46 -4.58 -0.32 14.21
CA ARG A 46 -4.98 -1.49 14.99
C ARG A 46 -6.47 -1.77 14.86
N SER A 47 -7.31 -0.75 14.91
CA SER A 47 -8.75 -0.89 14.67
C SER A 47 -9.01 -1.51 13.30
N THR A 48 -8.46 -0.90 12.24
CA THR A 48 -8.62 -1.34 10.85
C THR A 48 -8.11 -2.77 10.63
N ALA A 49 -6.88 -3.08 11.04
CA ALA A 49 -6.23 -4.35 10.80
C ALA A 49 -6.76 -5.47 11.72
N CYS A 50 -6.88 -5.21 13.03
CA CYS A 50 -7.19 -6.27 14.00
C CYS A 50 -8.67 -6.51 14.20
N PHE A 51 -9.53 -5.49 14.04
CA PHE A 51 -10.96 -5.66 14.24
C PHE A 51 -11.72 -5.85 12.94
N TYR A 52 -11.32 -5.18 11.84
CA TYR A 52 -12.11 -5.21 10.60
C TYR A 52 -11.50 -6.10 9.52
N ALA A 53 -10.22 -5.94 9.18
CA ALA A 53 -9.60 -6.67 8.06
C ALA A 53 -9.62 -8.19 8.27
N THR A 54 -9.35 -8.65 9.49
CA THR A 54 -9.39 -10.07 9.89
C THR A 54 -10.76 -10.73 9.77
N THR A 55 -11.83 -9.92 9.74
CA THR A 55 -13.22 -10.40 9.63
C THR A 55 -13.72 -10.50 8.19
N LEU A 56 -12.98 -9.91 7.24
CA LEU A 56 -13.37 -9.96 5.83
C LEU A 56 -13.12 -11.34 5.24
N ARG A 57 -14.11 -11.87 4.52
CA ARG A 57 -14.02 -13.11 3.76
C ARG A 57 -14.63 -12.90 2.38
N LEU A 58 -14.19 -13.68 1.40
CA LEU A 58 -14.84 -13.71 0.10
C LEU A 58 -16.24 -14.34 0.25
N PRO A 59 -17.29 -13.72 -0.30
CA PRO A 59 -18.63 -14.26 -0.28
C PRO A 59 -18.68 -15.53 -1.13
N THR A 60 -19.50 -16.49 -0.72
CA THR A 60 -19.73 -17.75 -1.42
C THR A 60 -20.67 -17.58 -2.61
N SER A 61 -21.50 -16.53 -2.60
CA SER A 61 -22.48 -16.25 -3.64
C SER A 61 -22.71 -14.75 -3.85
N TRP A 62 -23.30 -14.40 -5.00
CA TRP A 62 -23.73 -13.03 -5.28
C TRP A 62 -24.84 -12.55 -4.34
N GLU A 63 -25.72 -13.45 -3.90
CA GLU A 63 -26.82 -13.14 -2.98
C GLU A 63 -26.28 -12.73 -1.60
N GLU A 64 -25.32 -13.51 -1.09
CA GLU A 64 -24.61 -13.19 0.15
C GLU A 64 -23.85 -11.86 0.03
N PHE A 65 -23.18 -11.61 -1.09
CA PHE A 65 -22.47 -10.35 -1.32
C PHE A 65 -23.41 -9.13 -1.31
N ARG A 66 -24.57 -9.24 -1.96
CA ARG A 66 -25.51 -8.13 -2.17
C ARG A 66 -26.32 -7.81 -0.90
N ASP A 67 -26.55 -8.77 -0.01
CA ASP A 67 -27.25 -8.54 1.25
C ASP A 67 -26.33 -7.86 2.28
N PRO A 68 -26.57 -6.59 2.68
CA PRO A 68 -25.72 -5.89 3.63
C PRO A 68 -25.64 -6.55 5.02
N LYS A 69 -26.61 -7.37 5.41
CA LYS A 69 -26.64 -8.03 6.72
C LYS A 69 -26.00 -9.42 6.73
N GLN A 70 -25.72 -9.97 5.55
CA GLN A 70 -25.09 -11.28 5.39
C GLN A 70 -23.70 -11.19 4.75
N SER A 71 -23.42 -10.12 3.99
CA SER A 71 -22.15 -9.96 3.28
C SER A 71 -20.96 -9.93 4.23
N PRO A 72 -20.03 -10.91 4.15
CA PRO A 72 -18.81 -10.92 4.96
C PRO A 72 -17.83 -9.82 4.54
N LEU A 73 -18.09 -9.14 3.41
CA LEU A 73 -17.33 -7.99 2.97
C LEU A 73 -17.82 -6.68 3.61
N ASN A 74 -18.97 -6.65 4.28
CA ASN A 74 -19.49 -5.42 4.86
C ASN A 74 -18.82 -5.09 6.23
N PRO A 75 -17.92 -4.09 6.32
CA PRO A 75 -17.27 -3.75 7.58
C PRO A 75 -18.20 -3.02 8.57
N LEU A 76 -19.38 -2.57 8.12
CA LEU A 76 -20.35 -1.83 8.93
C LEU A 76 -21.34 -2.75 9.65
N TRP A 77 -21.29 -4.06 9.39
CA TRP A 77 -22.19 -5.04 9.99
C TRP A 77 -21.40 -6.24 10.50
N ASN A 78 -21.73 -6.72 11.70
CA ASN A 78 -21.20 -7.97 12.23
C ASN A 78 -22.21 -9.08 11.92
N VAL A 79 -21.86 -9.99 11.01
CA VAL A 79 -22.75 -11.09 10.59
C VAL A 79 -22.97 -12.10 11.72
N GLU A 80 -21.98 -12.36 12.57
CA GLU A 80 -22.11 -13.31 13.69
C GLU A 80 -23.03 -12.79 14.79
N ARG A 81 -22.87 -11.51 15.14
CA ARG A 81 -23.61 -10.86 16.25
C ARG A 81 -24.89 -10.15 15.80
N GLN A 82 -25.11 -10.02 14.49
CA GLN A 82 -26.24 -9.30 13.90
C GLN A 82 -26.36 -7.86 14.43
N GLU A 83 -25.23 -7.15 14.54
CA GLU A 83 -25.16 -5.79 15.06
C GLU A 83 -24.38 -4.83 14.15
N ARG A 84 -24.71 -3.54 14.24
CA ARG A 84 -23.99 -2.48 13.51
C ARG A 84 -22.61 -2.27 14.13
N ARG A 85 -21.60 -2.10 13.29
CA ARG A 85 -20.23 -1.78 13.67
C ARG A 85 -19.92 -0.30 13.42
N GLY A 86 -18.99 0.25 14.21
CA GLY A 86 -18.52 1.63 14.10
C GLY A 86 -17.25 1.77 13.27
N PHE A 87 -17.23 1.27 12.03
CA PHE A 87 -16.08 1.48 11.14
C PHE A 87 -16.11 2.91 10.61
N THR A 88 -15.01 3.64 10.79
CA THR A 88 -14.91 5.08 10.50
C THR A 88 -14.37 5.40 9.12
N TYR A 89 -13.75 4.42 8.44
CA TYR A 89 -13.13 4.59 7.13
C TYR A 89 -13.99 4.01 6.01
N GLY A 90 -13.56 4.22 4.76
CA GLY A 90 -14.22 3.66 3.59
C GLY A 90 -13.91 2.19 3.37
N HIS A 91 -14.80 1.51 2.64
CA HIS A 91 -14.60 0.12 2.20
C HIS A 91 -13.33 -0.05 1.36
N PHE A 92 -13.06 0.91 0.46
CA PHE A 92 -11.96 0.78 -0.50
C PHE A 92 -10.58 0.65 0.16
N PRO A 93 -10.14 1.55 1.07
CA PRO A 93 -8.85 1.37 1.76
C PRO A 93 -8.73 0.04 2.50
N LEU A 94 -9.82 -0.39 3.16
CA LEU A 94 -9.85 -1.66 3.89
C LEU A 94 -9.68 -2.86 2.95
N TYR A 95 -10.41 -2.87 1.83
CA TYR A 95 -10.34 -3.96 0.84
C TYR A 95 -8.98 -4.03 0.18
N VAL A 96 -8.39 -2.88 -0.18
CA VAL A 96 -7.05 -2.85 -0.79
C VAL A 96 -6.00 -3.40 0.19
N GLY A 97 -6.03 -2.99 1.47
CA GLY A 97 -5.10 -3.51 2.48
C GLY A 97 -5.25 -5.01 2.71
N THR A 98 -6.49 -5.50 2.77
CA THR A 98 -6.78 -6.93 2.95
C THR A 98 -6.36 -7.74 1.73
N ALA A 99 -6.62 -7.23 0.52
CA ALA A 99 -6.18 -7.85 -0.72
C ALA A 99 -4.65 -7.90 -0.85
N MET A 100 -3.93 -6.87 -0.38
CA MET A 100 -2.47 -6.91 -0.30
C MET A 100 -1.98 -7.98 0.69
N GLY A 101 -2.68 -8.14 1.81
CA GLY A 101 -2.43 -9.22 2.76
C GLY A 101 -2.55 -10.62 2.14
N GLU A 102 -3.63 -10.86 1.40
CA GLU A 102 -3.84 -12.10 0.63
C GLU A 102 -2.75 -12.30 -0.44
N LEU A 103 -2.36 -11.23 -1.14
CA LEU A 103 -1.27 -11.26 -2.12
C LEU A 103 0.06 -11.67 -1.46
N PHE A 104 0.39 -11.09 -0.30
CA PHE A 104 1.60 -11.43 0.44
C PHE A 104 1.60 -12.89 0.87
N HIS A 105 0.48 -13.37 1.40
CA HIS A 105 0.31 -14.77 1.76
C HIS A 105 0.55 -15.70 0.56
N GLY A 106 -0.06 -15.40 -0.59
CA GLY A 106 0.14 -16.16 -1.83
C GLY A 106 1.56 -16.11 -2.38
N LEU A 107 2.30 -15.02 -2.14
CA LEU A 107 3.68 -14.84 -2.58
C LEU A 107 4.73 -15.36 -1.60
N ALA A 108 4.35 -15.74 -0.37
CA ALA A 108 5.31 -16.22 0.63
C ALA A 108 6.20 -17.39 0.14
N PRO A 109 5.68 -18.42 -0.55
CA PRO A 109 6.52 -19.50 -1.09
C PRO A 109 7.48 -19.03 -2.21
N VAL A 110 7.10 -17.98 -2.95
CA VAL A 110 7.97 -17.40 -3.98
C VAL A 110 9.09 -16.61 -3.32
N ALA A 111 8.79 -15.83 -2.27
CA ALA A 111 9.77 -15.10 -1.49
C ALA A 111 10.83 -16.05 -0.88
N GLU A 112 10.41 -17.19 -0.33
CA GLU A 112 11.31 -18.22 0.17
C GLU A 112 12.26 -18.73 -0.92
N ARG A 113 11.74 -19.07 -2.11
CA ARG A 113 12.56 -19.53 -3.24
C ARG A 113 13.54 -18.48 -3.76
N MET A 114 13.21 -17.19 -3.60
CA MET A 114 14.09 -16.08 -3.98
C MET A 114 15.14 -15.75 -2.89
N GLY A 115 15.17 -16.49 -1.78
CA GLY A 115 16.13 -16.29 -0.71
C GLY A 115 15.77 -15.13 0.24
N ALA A 116 14.48 -14.78 0.36
CA ALA A 116 14.04 -13.86 1.39
C ALA A 116 14.33 -14.41 2.81
N SER A 117 14.48 -13.52 3.79
CA SER A 117 14.77 -13.95 5.17
C SER A 117 13.62 -14.77 5.76
N PRO A 118 13.89 -15.72 6.67
CA PRO A 118 12.85 -16.52 7.33
C PRO A 118 11.79 -15.66 8.03
N GLU A 119 12.19 -14.53 8.61
CA GLU A 119 11.29 -13.59 9.29
C GLU A 119 10.32 -12.93 8.30
N THR A 120 10.82 -12.58 7.10
CA THR A 120 10.01 -11.98 6.04
C THR A 120 9.02 -12.99 5.48
N VAL A 121 9.47 -14.23 5.22
CA VAL A 121 8.60 -15.31 4.75
C VAL A 121 7.53 -15.63 5.80
N ALA A 122 7.90 -15.72 7.08
CA ALA A 122 6.96 -15.97 8.17
C ALA A 122 5.93 -14.83 8.33
N LEU A 123 6.35 -13.58 8.11
CA LEU A 123 5.44 -12.43 8.10
C LEU A 123 4.47 -12.52 6.92
N MET A 124 4.98 -12.75 5.70
CA MET A 124 4.16 -12.88 4.49
C MET A 124 3.16 -14.03 4.63
N ALA A 125 3.58 -15.17 5.15
CA ALA A 125 2.73 -16.35 5.34
C ALA A 125 1.53 -16.11 6.27
N ARG A 126 1.61 -15.12 7.18
CA ARG A 126 0.51 -14.75 8.09
C ARG A 126 -0.30 -13.54 7.62
N ALA A 127 0.01 -12.98 6.46
CA ALA A 127 -0.54 -11.69 6.02
C ALA A 127 -2.03 -11.73 5.63
N ASN A 128 -2.68 -12.89 5.59
CA ASN A 128 -4.11 -13.04 5.32
C ASN A 128 -4.98 -13.24 6.58
N ASN A 129 -4.38 -13.50 7.74
CA ASN A 129 -5.13 -13.84 8.95
C ASN A 129 -4.65 -13.12 10.21
N SER A 130 -3.37 -12.74 10.27
CA SER A 130 -2.77 -12.10 11.44
C SER A 130 -2.75 -10.59 11.27
N CYS A 131 -3.29 -9.85 12.23
CA CYS A 131 -3.47 -8.42 12.05
C CYS A 131 -2.18 -7.60 12.02
N ASP A 132 -1.13 -8.04 12.72
CA ASP A 132 0.22 -7.47 12.61
C ASP A 132 0.77 -7.58 11.18
N ALA A 133 0.61 -8.75 10.56
CA ALA A 133 1.10 -9.01 9.21
C ALA A 133 0.25 -8.27 8.16
N ILE A 134 -1.09 -8.22 8.35
CA ILE A 134 -1.99 -7.40 7.52
C ILE A 134 -1.61 -5.92 7.61
N ALA A 135 -1.28 -5.41 8.80
CA ALA A 135 -0.86 -4.02 8.98
C ALA A 135 0.41 -3.72 8.16
N VAL A 136 1.40 -4.60 8.18
CA VAL A 136 2.62 -4.43 7.37
C VAL A 136 2.32 -4.45 5.86
N ALA A 137 1.43 -5.32 5.39
CA ALA A 137 0.95 -5.30 4.00
C ALA A 137 0.23 -3.98 3.66
N GLY A 138 -0.60 -3.48 4.57
CA GLY A 138 -1.25 -2.17 4.47
C GLY A 138 -0.25 -1.02 4.38
N ARG A 139 0.78 -1.00 5.23
CA ARG A 139 1.84 0.01 5.19
C ARG A 139 2.59 0.00 3.86
N LEU A 140 2.90 -1.17 3.29
CA LEU A 140 3.54 -1.22 1.97
C LEU A 140 2.60 -0.66 0.90
N THR A 141 1.31 -0.97 0.98
CA THR A 141 0.30 -0.43 0.06
C THR A 141 0.31 1.10 0.07
N ILE A 142 0.31 1.72 1.25
CA ILE A 142 0.38 3.18 1.38
C ILE A 142 1.72 3.72 0.85
N ALA A 143 2.84 3.08 1.18
CA ALA A 143 4.15 3.48 0.65
C ALA A 143 4.19 3.45 -0.89
N LEU A 144 3.55 2.46 -1.53
CA LEU A 144 3.42 2.37 -2.98
C LEU A 144 2.55 3.48 -3.56
N PHE A 145 1.39 3.78 -2.95
CA PHE A 145 0.52 4.87 -3.40
C PHE A 145 1.15 6.24 -3.22
N ASP A 146 1.88 6.47 -2.12
CA ASP A 146 2.62 7.70 -1.93
C ASP A 146 3.75 7.83 -2.96
N THR A 147 4.48 6.74 -3.22
CA THR A 147 5.51 6.73 -4.27
C THR A 147 4.92 7.01 -5.65
N MET A 148 3.74 6.47 -5.96
CA MET A 148 3.01 6.80 -7.19
C MET A 148 2.60 8.28 -7.21
N THR A 149 2.26 8.86 -6.07
CA THR A 149 1.91 10.28 -5.95
C THR A 149 3.07 11.20 -6.33
N ILE A 150 4.32 10.83 -6.02
CA ILE A 150 5.52 11.55 -6.52
C ILE A 150 5.48 11.69 -8.05
N LEU A 151 5.15 10.60 -8.78
CA LEU A 151 5.08 10.59 -10.24
C LEU A 151 3.91 11.44 -10.76
N LEU A 152 2.74 11.33 -10.12
CA LEU A 152 1.55 12.11 -10.48
C LEU A 152 1.81 13.61 -10.33
N LEU A 153 2.42 14.00 -9.21
CA LEU A 153 2.80 15.38 -8.94
C LEU A 153 3.90 15.88 -9.88
N TYR A 154 4.89 15.04 -10.19
CA TYR A 154 5.87 15.35 -11.23
C TYR A 154 5.19 15.65 -12.57
N TRP A 155 4.27 14.80 -13.02
CA TRP A 155 3.58 14.98 -14.30
C TRP A 155 2.68 16.22 -14.31
N LEU A 156 1.96 16.47 -13.21
CA LEU A 156 1.12 17.66 -13.06
C LEU A 156 1.96 18.94 -13.08
N GLY A 157 3.00 19.03 -12.24
CA GLY A 157 3.91 20.18 -12.21
C GLY A 157 4.61 20.41 -13.55
N ARG A 158 5.03 19.32 -14.21
CA ARG A 158 5.59 19.37 -15.56
C ARG A 158 4.61 19.93 -16.58
N ARG A 159 3.33 19.55 -16.50
CA ARG A 159 2.29 19.96 -17.45
C ARG A 159 1.94 21.44 -17.32
N LEU A 160 1.95 21.97 -16.10
CA LEU A 160 1.57 23.35 -15.79
C LEU A 160 2.72 24.34 -15.94
N TYR A 161 3.90 24.02 -15.40
CA TYR A 161 5.01 24.98 -15.24
C TYR A 161 6.35 24.48 -15.81
N GLY A 162 6.33 23.36 -16.53
CA GLY A 162 7.51 22.78 -17.16
C GLY A 162 8.33 21.89 -16.24
N ARG A 163 9.40 21.31 -16.82
CA ARG A 163 10.14 20.18 -16.23
C ARG A 163 10.76 20.46 -14.86
N GLY A 164 11.33 21.65 -14.67
CA GLY A 164 11.94 22.04 -13.40
C GLY A 164 10.93 22.09 -12.26
N ALA A 165 9.77 22.72 -12.48
CA ALA A 165 8.69 22.73 -11.52
C ALA A 165 8.17 21.32 -11.20
N GLY A 166 8.06 20.44 -12.20
CA GLY A 166 7.73 19.03 -11.97
C GLY A 166 8.70 18.33 -11.01
N LEU A 167 10.01 18.50 -11.20
CA LEU A 167 11.02 17.93 -10.29
C LEU A 167 10.96 18.54 -8.89
N LEU A 168 10.71 19.85 -8.79
CA LEU A 168 10.58 20.54 -7.52
C LEU A 168 9.40 19.98 -6.73
N VAL A 169 8.20 19.94 -7.31
CA VAL A 169 7.02 19.40 -6.62
C VAL A 169 7.22 17.93 -6.23
N ALA A 170 7.83 17.13 -7.10
CA ALA A 170 8.16 15.73 -6.80
C ALA A 170 9.14 15.57 -5.64
N ALA A 171 10.12 16.47 -5.51
CA ALA A 171 11.14 16.41 -4.46
C ALA A 171 10.61 16.89 -3.09
N PHE A 172 9.59 17.74 -3.06
CA PHE A 172 9.02 18.29 -1.84
C PHE A 172 7.81 17.50 -1.30
N TYR A 173 7.41 16.42 -1.98
CA TYR A 173 6.42 15.45 -1.49
C TYR A 173 7.11 14.23 -0.87
#